data_AF-A0AAV1XJX4-F1
#
_entry.id   AF-A0AAV1XJX4-F1
#
_cell.length_a   1.000
_cell.length_b   1.000
_cell.length_c   1.000
_cell.angle_alpha   90.00
_cell.angle_beta   90.00
_cell.angle_gamma   90.00
#
_symmetry.space_group_name_H-M   'P 1'
#
loop_
_entity.id
_entity.type
_entity.pdbx_description
1 polymer ?
#
loop_
_entity_poly.entity_id
_entity_poly.type
_entity_poly.pdbx_seq_one_letter_code
_entity_poly.pdbx_strand_id
1 'polypeptide(L)' 'MYYRYVGSLTTPPCKQGITWNILGKVRTLSKKQLELLKAPLDPECKHNARPIQSLNGRKIEMY' A
#
# COMPACT_ATOMS: atom_id res chain seq x y z
N MET A 1 -17.63 1.10 -1.91
CA MET A 1 -17.12 0.13 -0.95
C MET A 1 -15.62 0.31 -0.75
N TYR A 2 -15.16 0.57 0.46
CA TYR A 2 -13.76 0.75 0.85
C TYR A 2 -13.51 0.23 2.28
N TYR A 3 -12.28 -0.17 2.55
CA TYR A 3 -11.83 -0.61 3.87
C TYR A 3 -11.11 0.53 4.57
N ARG A 4 -11.35 0.69 5.87
CA ARG A 4 -10.70 1.70 6.70
C ARG A 4 -10.04 1.08 7.92
N TYR A 5 -8.79 1.45 8.20
CA TYR A 5 -8.09 1.04 9.41
C TYR A 5 -6.97 2.03 9.78
N VAL A 6 -6.56 2.02 11.05
CA VAL A 6 -5.40 2.80 11.53
C VAL A 6 -4.14 1.93 11.46
N GLY A 7 -3.11 2.42 10.79
CA GLY A 7 -1.85 1.73 10.56
C GLY A 7 -0.65 2.66 10.64
N SER A 8 0.37 2.36 9.83
CA SER A 8 1.61 3.12 9.76
C SER A 8 1.94 3.53 8.33
N LEU A 9 2.97 4.35 8.17
CA LEU A 9 3.69 4.46 6.91
C LEU A 9 4.28 3.09 6.52
N THR A 10 4.38 2.83 5.21
CA THR A 10 5.01 1.62 4.64
C THR A 10 6.51 1.79 4.37
N THR A 11 7.02 3.01 4.56
CA THR A 11 8.45 3.35 4.46
C THR A 11 8.96 3.86 5.81
N PRO A 12 10.26 3.72 6.12
CA PRO A 12 10.88 4.31 7.30
C PRO A 12 10.55 5.82 7.41
N PRO A 13 10.23 6.34 8.62
CA PRO A 13 10.37 5.71 9.93
C PRO A 13 9.16 4.88 10.39
N CYS A 14 8.26 4.45 9.49
CA CYS A 14 7.11 3.61 9.82
C CYS A 14 6.18 4.23 10.89
N LYS A 15 6.02 5.56 10.86
CA LYS A 15 5.20 6.31 11.84
C LYS A 15 3.76 5.76 11.88
N GLN A 16 3.25 5.50 13.08
CA GLN A 16 1.91 4.97 13.33
C GLN A 16 0.85 6.08 13.39
N GLY A 17 -0.42 5.69 13.55
CA GLY A 17 -1.56 6.61 13.64
C GLY A 17 -2.07 7.11 12.30
N ILE A 18 -1.68 6.45 11.19
CA ILE A 18 -2.10 6.81 9.84
C ILE A 18 -3.43 6.13 9.52
N THR A 19 -4.44 6.89 9.16
CA THR A 19 -5.72 6.36 8.66
C THR A 19 -5.56 5.93 7.20
N TRP A 20 -5.70 4.64 6.95
CA TRP A 20 -5.73 4.07 5.60
C TRP A 20 -7.16 3.93 5.11
N ASN A 21 -7.42 4.38 3.89
CA ASN A 21 -8.66 4.11 3.15
C ASN A 21 -8.31 3.34 1.89
N ILE A 22 -8.71 2.07 1.79
CA ILE A 22 -8.41 1.18 0.68
C ILE A 22 -9.67 0.95 -0.14
N LEU A 23 -9.68 1.41 -1.39
CA LEU A 23 -10.81 1.20 -2.29
C LEU A 23 -11.04 -0.29 -2.54
N GLY A 24 -12.27 -0.77 -2.33
CA GLY A 24 -12.61 -2.18 -2.55
C GLY A 24 -12.73 -2.55 -4.03
N LYS A 25 -12.91 -1.57 -4.92
CA LYS A 25 -12.94 -1.79 -6.37
C LYS A 25 -11.54 -1.69 -6.96
N VAL A 26 -11.02 -2.82 -7.45
CA VAL A 26 -9.75 -2.89 -8.18
C VAL A 26 -9.82 -2.08 -9.47
N ARG A 27 -8.74 -1.35 -9.77
CA ARG A 27 -8.57 -0.57 -10.99
C ARG A 27 -7.55 -1.23 -11.91
N THR A 28 -7.65 -0.94 -13.20
CA THR A 28 -6.75 -1.47 -14.22
C THR A 28 -5.59 -0.51 -14.46
N LEU A 29 -4.43 -1.08 -14.76
CA LEU A 29 -3.22 -0.37 -15.19
C LEU A 29 -2.63 -1.13 -16.37
N SER A 30 -2.22 -0.43 -17.42
CA SER A 30 -1.55 -1.08 -18.56
C SER A 30 -0.12 -1.50 -18.19
N LYS A 31 0.39 -2.54 -18.88
CA LYS A 31 1.79 -2.97 -18.72
C LYS A 31 2.77 -1.82 -19.01
N LYS A 32 2.52 -1.02 -20.05
CA LYS A 32 3.35 0.14 -20.40
C LYS A 32 3.43 1.16 -19.26
N GLN A 33 2.32 1.46 -18.60
CA GLN A 33 2.32 2.38 -17.45
C GLN A 33 3.11 1.79 -16.27
N LEU A 34 2.98 0.49 -16.01
CA LEU A 34 3.75 -0.18 -14.96
C LEU A 34 5.25 -0.11 -15.22
N GLU A 35 5.69 -0.36 -16.45
CA GLU A 35 7.10 -0.26 -16.83
C GLU A 35 7.64 1.18 -16.67
N LEU A 36 6.86 2.19 -17.09
CA LEU A 36 7.25 3.59 -16.91
C LEU A 36 7.38 3.99 -15.43
N LEU A 37 6.52 3.48 -14.55
CA LEU A 37 6.62 3.69 -13.11
C LEU A 37 7.86 3.03 -12.50
N LYS A 38 8.25 1.86 -13.02
CA LYS A 38 9.40 1.10 -12.53
C LYS A 38 10.73 1.57 -13.11
N ALA A 39 10.75 2.09 -14.34
CA ALA A 39 11.96 2.47 -15.06
C ALA A 39 12.94 3.35 -14.25
N PRO A 40 12.51 4.44 -13.59
CA PRO A 40 13.43 5.35 -12.89
C PRO A 40 13.89 4.84 -11.51
N LEU A 41 13.33 3.75 -10.99
CA LEU A 41 13.68 3.23 -9.67
C LEU A 41 15.02 2.50 -9.69
N ASP A 42 15.78 2.58 -8.61
CA ASP A 42 16.97 1.76 -8.41
C ASP A 42 16.63 0.26 -8.48
N PRO A 43 17.59 -0.63 -8.85
CA PRO A 43 17.34 -2.06 -8.96
C PRO A 43 16.70 -2.69 -7.71
N GLU A 44 17.12 -2.25 -6.52
CA GLU A 44 16.60 -2.71 -5.24
C GLU A 44 15.13 -2.27 -5.01
N CYS A 45 14.72 -1.17 -5.64
CA CYS A 45 13.38 -0.59 -5.50
C CYS A 45 12.40 -1.05 -6.59
N LYS A 46 12.80 -1.90 -7.55
CA LYS A 46 11.88 -2.45 -8.58
C LYS A 46 10.72 -3.24 -7.98
N HIS A 47 10.91 -3.78 -6.76
CA HIS A 47 9.92 -4.48 -5.94
C HIS A 47 9.77 -3.82 -4.56
N ASN A 48 9.36 -2.56 -4.55
CA ASN A 48 9.29 -1.71 -3.35
C ASN A 48 8.05 -1.94 -2.43
N ALA A 49 7.34 -3.05 -2.58
CA ALA A 49 6.21 -3.35 -1.71
C ALA A 49 6.69 -3.96 -0.39
N ARG A 50 6.49 -3.24 0.72
CA ARG A 50 6.76 -3.76 2.07
C ARG A 50 5.91 -5.03 2.32
N PRO A 51 6.47 -6.11 2.91
CA PRO A 51 5.72 -7.31 3.26
C PRO A 51 4.52 -7.03 4.17
N ILE A 52 3.52 -7.90 4.12
CA ILE A 52 2.32 -7.84 4.97
C ILE A 52 2.75 -7.86 6.45
N GLN A 53 2.09 -7.03 7.26
CA GLN A 53 2.33 -6.92 8.70
C GLN A 53 1.16 -7.52 9.48
N SER A 54 1.44 -8.12 10.65
CA SER A 54 0.41 -8.74 11.50
C SER A 54 -0.65 -7.73 11.94
N LEU A 55 -1.90 -8.17 12.04
CA LEU A 55 -3.02 -7.27 12.34
C LEU A 55 -2.98 -6.76 13.79
N ASN A 56 -2.42 -7.52 14.74
CA ASN A 56 -2.26 -7.14 16.14
C ASN A 56 -3.54 -6.60 16.79
N GLY A 57 -4.69 -7.23 16.50
CA GLY A 57 -5.99 -6.84 17.05
C GLY A 57 -6.61 -5.56 16.47
N ARG A 58 -5.99 -4.92 15.48
CA ARG A 58 -6.55 -3.76 14.78
C ARG A 58 -7.86 -4.15 14.08
N LYS A 59 -8.89 -3.32 14.25
CA LYS A 59 -10.17 -3.48 13.54
C LYS A 59 -10.08 -2.89 12.14
N ILE A 60 -10.71 -3.57 11.19
CA ILE A 60 -10.88 -3.10 9.81
C ILE A 60 -12.36 -2.84 9.63
N GLU A 61 -12.71 -1.60 9.33
CA GLU A 61 -14.07 -1.19 9.03
C GLU A 61 -14.30 -1.28 7.52
N MET A 62 -15.53 -1.56 7.13
CA MET A 62 -15.95 -1.69 5.74
C MET A 62 -17.15 -0.78 5.50
N TYR A 63 -17.02 0.11 4.52
CA TYR A 63 -18.03 1.07 4.08
C TYR A 63 -18.31 0.88 2.59
#